data_AF-A0A956YBX6-F1
#
_entry.id   AF-A0A956YBX6-F1
#
_cell.length_a   1.000
_cell.length_b   1.000
_cell.length_c   1.000
_cell.angle_alpha   90.00
_cell.angle_beta   90.00
_cell.angle_gamma   90.00
#
_symmetry.space_group_name_H-M   'P 1'
#
loop_
_entity.id
_entity.type
_entity.pdbx_description
1 polymer ?
#
loop_
_entity_poly.entity_id
_entity_poly.type
_entity_poly.pdbx_seq_one_letter_code
_entity_poly.pdbx_strand_id
1 'polypeptide(L)' 'MVDQSTIAHMTRNEADMAFKKRVQTIFDWVNPQDDSLVLDMPCGRGFYLNMFNYVSDCTIVGA' A
#
# COMPACT_ATOMS: atom_id res chain seq x y z
N MET A 1 4.92 11.49 2.20
CA MET A 1 3.70 11.45 1.32
C MET A 1 3.96 10.52 0.14
N VAL A 2 3.09 9.53 -0.08
CA VAL A 2 3.31 8.48 -1.09
C VAL A 2 3.12 8.99 -2.53
N ASP A 3 4.09 8.68 -3.39
CA ASP A 3 4.01 8.98 -4.82
C ASP A 3 3.21 7.91 -5.58
N GLN A 4 2.14 8.35 -6.25
CA GLN A 4 1.24 7.52 -7.03
C GLN A 4 1.92 6.83 -8.21
N SER A 5 2.98 7.43 -8.77
CA SER A 5 3.74 6.82 -9.85
C SER A 5 4.44 5.53 -9.39
N THR A 6 4.83 5.48 -8.10
CA THR A 6 5.48 4.31 -7.50
C THR A 6 4.48 3.16 -7.29
N ILE A 7 3.26 3.45 -6.86
CA ILE A 7 2.17 2.46 -6.76
C ILE A 7 1.82 1.90 -8.14
N ALA A 8 1.71 2.77 -9.15
CA ALA A 8 1.46 2.37 -10.54
C ALA A 8 2.59 1.48 -11.08
N HIS A 9 3.84 1.79 -10.73
CA HIS A 9 4.98 0.95 -11.09
C HIS A 9 4.88 -0.45 -10.48
N MET A 10 4.58 -0.57 -9.18
CA MET A 10 4.47 -1.88 -8.52
C MET A 10 3.35 -2.75 -9.09
N THR A 11 2.23 -2.12 -9.45
CA THR A 11 1.04 -2.85 -9.93
C THR A 11 1.02 -3.04 -11.44
N ARG A 12 2.00 -2.55 -12.21
CA ARG A 12 1.96 -2.55 -13.69
C ARG A 12 1.66 -3.91 -14.33
N ASN A 13 2.21 -4.99 -13.76
CA ASN A 13 2.10 -6.36 -14.27
C ASN A 13 0.83 -7.10 -13.79
N GLU A 14 0.04 -6.49 -12.89
CA GLU A 14 -1.21 -7.07 -12.45
C GLU A 14 -2.25 -7.00 -13.57
N ALA A 15 -2.91 -8.11 -13.87
CA ALA A 15 -3.91 -8.19 -14.93
C ALA A 15 -5.30 -7.75 -14.43
N ASP A 16 -5.56 -7.89 -13.12
CA ASP A 16 -6.82 -7.47 -12.51
C ASP A 16 -6.88 -5.94 -12.33
N MET A 17 -7.68 -5.30 -13.17
CA MET A 17 -7.94 -3.86 -13.12
C MET A 17 -8.71 -3.42 -11.87
N ALA A 18 -9.57 -4.28 -11.31
CA ALA A 18 -10.28 -3.99 -10.07
C ALA A 18 -9.32 -4.04 -8.89
N PHE A 19 -8.37 -4.99 -8.88
CA PHE A 19 -7.32 -5.04 -7.87
C PHE A 19 -6.44 -3.78 -7.93
N LYS A 20 -5.96 -3.39 -9.12
CA LYS A 20 -5.19 -2.15 -9.33
C LYS A 20 -5.89 -0.93 -8.72
N LYS A 21 -7.18 -0.76 -9.00
CA LYS A 21 -7.98 0.35 -8.44
C LYS A 21 -8.14 0.26 -6.93
N ARG A 22 -8.28 -0.95 -6.37
CA ARG A 22 -8.39 -1.16 -4.92
C ARG A 22 -7.11 -0.75 -4.20
N VAL A 23 -5.95 -1.15 -4.72
CA VAL A 23 -4.65 -0.75 -4.19
C VAL A 23 -4.53 0.77 -4.14
N GLN A 24 -4.79 1.43 -5.27
CA GLN A 24 -4.81 2.89 -5.37
C GLN A 24 -5.71 3.53 -4.30
N THR A 25 -6.94 3.04 -4.20
CA THR A 25 -7.95 3.56 -3.26
C THR A 25 -7.47 3.43 -1.81
N ILE A 26 -6.81 2.33 -1.44
CA ILE A 26 -6.31 2.14 -0.07
C ILE A 26 -5.28 3.22 0.29
N PHE A 27 -4.33 3.51 -0.60
CA PHE A 27 -3.33 4.54 -0.33
C PHE A 27 -3.92 5.95 -0.30
N ASP A 28 -4.93 6.23 -1.13
CA ASP A 28 -5.63 7.51 -1.12
C ASP A 28 -6.41 7.74 0.19
N TRP A 29 -7.04 6.69 0.72
CA TRP A 29 -7.87 6.78 1.94
C TRP A 29 -7.05 6.73 3.23
N VAL A 30 -6.07 5.84 3.31
CA VAL A 30 -5.17 5.75 4.48
C VAL A 30 -4.25 6.97 4.51
N ASN A 31 -3.83 7.45 3.35
CA ASN A 31 -2.93 8.59 3.18
C ASN A 31 -1.74 8.56 4.16
N PRO A 32 -0.90 7.51 4.12
CA PRO A 32 0.19 7.35 5.07
C PRO A 32 1.18 8.51 4.95
N GLN A 33 1.48 9.10 6.11
CA GLN A 33 2.59 10.04 6.27
C GLN A 33 3.81 9.31 6.81
N ASP A 34 4.98 9.92 6.67
CA ASP A 34 6.26 9.26 6.95
C ASP A 34 6.39 8.88 8.45
N ASP A 35 5.69 9.57 9.35
CA ASP A 35 5.62 9.29 10.79
C ASP A 35 4.38 8.48 11.22
N SER A 36 3.56 8.01 10.27
CA SER A 36 2.35 7.27 10.57
C SER A 36 2.65 5.86 11.12
N LEU A 37 1.80 5.41 12.05
CA LEU A 37 1.74 4.02 12.51
C LEU A 37 0.46 3.37 11.95
N VAL A 38 0.61 2.38 11.09
CA VAL A 38 -0.49 1.74 10.34
C VAL A 38 -0.62 0.27 10.74
N LEU A 39 -1.86 -0.18 10.95
CA LEU A 39 -2.21 -1.59 11.20
C LEU A 39 -2.85 -2.20 9.96
N ASP A 40 -2.26 -3.27 9.43
CA ASP A 40 -2.83 -4.14 8.38
C ASP A 40 -3.39 -5.42 9.02
N MET A 41 -4.72 -5.56 9.07
CA MET A 41 -5.38 -6.71 9.71
C MET A 41 -6.68 -7.12 8.98
N PRO A 42 -6.86 -8.40 8.61
CA PRO A 42 -5.86 -9.46 8.61
C PRO A 42 -4.82 -9.27 7.48
N CYS A 43 -3.53 -9.35 7.79
CA CYS A 43 -2.49 -9.04 6.78
C CYS A 43 -2.26 -10.17 5.76
N GLY A 44 -2.84 -11.36 5.97
CA GLY A 44 -2.73 -12.50 5.05
C GLY A 44 -1.28 -12.88 4.75
N ARG A 45 -0.89 -12.87 3.46
CA ARG A 45 0.51 -13.11 3.03
C ARG A 45 1.38 -11.84 3.02
N GLY A 46 0.91 -10.74 3.59
CA GLY A 46 1.66 -9.49 3.75
C GLY A 46 1.78 -8.64 2.48
N PHE A 47 0.78 -8.70 1.58
CA PHE A 47 0.80 -7.89 0.36
C PHE A 47 0.89 -6.38 0.69
N TYR A 48 0.00 -5.88 1.54
CA TYR A 48 -0.01 -4.45 1.91
C TYR A 48 1.16 -4.10 2.83
N LEU A 49 1.51 -4.95 3.81
CA LEU A 49 2.77 -4.80 4.57
C LEU A 49 3.97 -4.50 3.66
N ASN A 50 4.18 -5.32 2.62
CA ASN A 50 5.30 -5.14 1.70
C ASN A 50 5.14 -3.88 0.84
N MET A 51 3.92 -3.56 0.40
CA MET A 51 3.69 -2.34 -0.35
C MET A 51 3.96 -1.08 0.48
N PHE A 52 3.42 -0.97 1.69
CA PHE A 52 3.65 0.19 2.58
C PHE A 52 5.13 0.38 2.88
N ASN A 53 5.85 -0.70 3.20
CA ASN A 53 7.31 -0.67 3.38
C ASN A 53 8.09 -0.23 2.13
N TYR A 54 7.54 -0.47 0.93
CA TYR A 54 8.20 -0.09 -0.32
C TYR A 54 7.92 1.36 -0.73
N VAL A 55 6.71 1.87 -0.48
CA VAL A 55 6.26 3.17 -1.00
C VAL A 55 6.30 4.32 0.01
N SER A 56 6.58 4.03 1.29
CA SER A 56 6.54 5.01 2.38
C SER A 56 7.53 4.65 3.49
N ASP A 57 7.92 5.66 4.29
CA ASP A 57 8.72 5.48 5.50
C ASP A 57 7.88 5.21 6.76
N CYS A 58 6.57 4.99 6.61
CA CYS A 58 5.68 4.77 7.74
C CYS A 58 5.99 3.46 8.46
N THR A 59 5.64 3.38 9.75
CA THR A 59 5.70 2.13 10.49
C THR A 59 4.43 1.33 10.22
N ILE A 60 4.57 0.13 9.66
CA ILE A 60 3.44 -0.77 9.43
C ILE A 60 3.55 -2.06 10.26
N VAL A 61 2.45 -2.46 10.89
CA VAL A 61 2.33 -3.68 11.70
C VAL A 61 1.24 -4.57 11.10
N GLY A 62 1.50 -5.88 11.05
CA GLY A 62 0.55 -6.88 10.55
C GLY A 62 0.04 -7.79 11.67
N ALA A 63 -1.23 -8.17 11.60
CA ALA A 63 -1.87 -9.12 12.52
C ALA A 63 -2.83 -10.08 11.80
#